data_AF-A0A1B3MVA6-F1
#
_entry.id   AF-A0A1B3MVA6-F1
#
_cell.length_a   1.000
_cell.length_b   1.000
_cell.length_c   1.000
_cell.angle_alpha   90.00
_cell.angle_beta   90.00
_cell.angle_gamma   90.00
#
_symmetry.space_group_name_H-M   'P 1'
#
loop_
_entity.id
_entity.type
_entity.pdbx_description
1 polymer ?
#
loop_
_entity_poly.entity_id
_entity_poly.type
_entity_poly.pdbx_seq_one_letter_code
_entity_poly.pdbx_strand_id
1 'polypeptide(L)'
;MDDNLAEQIAKAMDNAPRVDGIDWSMALGVGLLRALEARMPGLRNEVREQLITSAEKMEASDVPEQRADAPSVRELADSWIFME
;
A
#
# COMPACT_ATOMS: atom_id res chain seq x y z
N MET A 1 13.32 17.73 -0.87
CA MET A 1 12.29 18.65 -0.34
C MET A 1 11.01 17.82 -0.19
N ASP A 2 11.12 16.72 0.56
CA ASP A 2 10.22 15.55 0.48
C ASP A 2 9.56 15.26 1.84
N ASP A 3 10.05 15.88 2.91
CA ASP A 3 9.53 15.72 4.28
C ASP A 3 8.08 16.19 4.43
N ASN A 4 7.61 17.05 3.53
CA ASN A 4 6.30 17.68 3.64
C ASN A 4 5.13 16.79 3.15
N LEU A 5 5.37 15.84 2.24
CA LEU A 5 4.30 14.99 1.70
C LEU A 5 3.88 13.93 2.72
N ALA A 6 4.85 13.26 3.34
CA ALA A 6 4.59 12.29 4.39
C ALA A 6 3.90 12.94 5.60
N GLU A 7 4.34 14.14 5.98
CA GLU A 7 3.74 14.88 7.09
C GLU A 7 2.32 15.37 6.78
N GLN A 8 2.04 15.80 5.54
CA GLN A 8 0.68 16.15 5.10
C GLN A 8 -0.26 14.95 5.07
N ILE A 9 0.22 13.78 4.62
CA ILE A 9 -0.56 12.54 4.64
C ILE A 9 -0.87 12.15 6.09
N ALA A 10 0.12 12.21 6.98
CA ALA A 10 -0.06 11.93 8.40
C ALA A 10 -1.09 12.89 9.03
N LYS A 11 -1.02 14.18 8.72
CA LYS A 11 -1.96 15.20 9.21
C LYS A 11 -3.38 15.02 8.67
N ALA A 12 -3.52 14.57 7.43
CA ALA A 12 -4.81 14.26 6.82
C ALA A 12 -5.44 13.02 7.46
N MET A 13 -4.62 12.01 7.77
CA MET A 13 -5.06 10.82 8.52
C MET A 13 -5.49 11.16 9.95
N ASP A 14 -4.77 12.05 10.63
CA ASP A 14 -5.05 12.44 12.01
C ASP A 14 -6.34 13.27 12.16
N ASN A 15 -6.74 13.99 11.09
CA ASN A 15 -7.97 14.77 11.02
C ASN A 15 -9.14 14.07 10.33
N ALA A 16 -8.95 12.84 9.83
CA ALA A 16 -10.03 12.11 9.18
C ALA A 16 -11.12 11.78 10.22
N PRO A 17 -12.40 12.17 9.99
CA PRO A 17 -13.47 11.89 10.93
C PRO A 17 -13.58 10.38 11.13
N ARG A 18 -13.25 9.89 12.32
CA ARG A 18 -13.36 8.47 12.68
C ARG A 18 -14.85 8.09 12.69
N VAL A 19 -15.31 7.58 11.56
CA VAL A 19 -16.60 6.91 11.41
C VAL A 19 -16.34 5.44 11.74
N ASP A 20 -16.97 4.95 12.81
CA ASP A 20 -16.87 3.54 13.19
C ASP A 20 -17.24 2.64 12.01
N GLY A 21 -16.35 1.70 11.68
CA GLY A 21 -16.53 0.75 10.58
C GLY A 21 -15.93 1.14 9.22
N ILE A 22 -15.38 2.36 9.06
CA ILE A 22 -14.61 2.73 7.87
C ILE A 22 -13.13 2.77 8.23
N ASP A 23 -12.36 1.87 7.62
CA ASP A 23 -10.90 1.95 7.65
C ASP A 23 -10.44 3.07 6.71
N TRP A 24 -10.19 4.24 7.30
CA TRP A 24 -9.71 5.42 6.58
C TRP A 24 -8.33 5.23 5.96
N SER A 25 -7.49 4.34 6.50
CA SER A 25 -6.20 4.02 5.89
C SER A 25 -6.41 3.29 4.56
N MET A 26 -7.39 2.38 4.51
CA MET A 26 -7.87 1.74 3.30
C MET A 26 -8.44 2.75 2.29
N ALA A 27 -9.35 3.63 2.74
CA ALA A 27 -10.01 4.59 1.87
C ALA A 27 -9.03 5.60 1.25
N LEU A 28 -8.07 6.09 2.03
CA LEU A 28 -7.01 6.99 1.56
C LEU A 28 -6.04 6.25 0.63
N GLY A 29 -5.67 5.01 0.94
CA GLY A 29 -4.82 4.17 0.09
C GLY A 29 -5.44 3.95 -1.30
N VAL A 30 -6.73 3.62 -1.35
CA VAL A 30 -7.45 3.46 -2.63
C VAL A 30 -7.66 4.77 -3.35
N GLY A 31 -7.97 5.85 -2.63
CA GLY A 31 -8.06 7.18 -3.22
C GLY A 31 -6.75 7.60 -3.90
N LEU A 32 -5.61 7.37 -3.24
CA LEU A 32 -4.29 7.66 -3.79
C LEU A 32 -3.97 6.79 -5.01
N LEU A 33 -4.17 5.47 -4.92
CA LEU A 33 -3.89 4.56 -6.03
C LEU A 33 -4.77 4.87 -7.25
N ARG A 34 -6.05 5.20 -7.06
CA ARG A 34 -6.92 5.61 -8.17
C ARG A 34 -6.50 6.95 -8.78
N ALA A 35 -6.09 7.92 -7.96
CA ALA A 35 -5.58 9.20 -8.47
C ALA A 35 -4.29 9.01 -9.29
N LEU A 36 -3.42 8.09 -8.86
CA LEU A 36 -2.21 7.77 -9.58
C LEU A 36 -2.49 6.97 -10.87
N GLU A 37 -3.40 5.99 -10.83
CA GLU A 37 -3.85 5.22 -12.00
C GLU A 37 -4.46 6.12 -13.09
N ALA A 38 -5.25 7.12 -12.70
CA ALA A 38 -5.81 8.10 -13.64
C ALA A 38 -4.74 8.91 -14.39
N ARG A 39 -3.55 9.04 -13.80
CA ARG A 39 -2.40 9.72 -14.41
C ARG A 39 -1.45 8.76 -15.13
N MET A 40 -1.38 7.51 -14.68
CA MET A 40 -0.52 6.45 -15.19
C MET A 40 -1.33 5.15 -15.29
N PRO A 41 -1.99 4.90 -16.44
CA PRO A 41 -2.74 3.67 -16.65
C PRO A 41 -1.82 2.44 -16.54
N GLY A 42 -2.21 1.45 -15.74
CA GLY A 42 -1.46 0.24 -15.48
C GLY A 42 -0.61 0.27 -14.20
N LEU A 43 -0.45 1.43 -13.56
CA LEU A 43 0.37 1.57 -12.35
C LEU A 43 -0.08 0.61 -11.24
N ARG A 44 -1.39 0.44 -11.06
CA ARG A 44 -1.92 -0.45 -10.02
C ARG A 44 -1.46 -1.90 -10.22
N ASN A 45 -1.40 -2.37 -11.47
CA ASN A 45 -0.90 -3.70 -11.79
C ASN A 45 0.61 -3.78 -11.59
N GLU A 46 1.37 -2.76 -12.00
CA GLU A 46 2.83 -2.69 -11.78
C GLU A 46 3.17 -2.73 -10.28
N VAL A 47 2.48 -1.93 -9.47
CA VAL A 47 2.66 -1.91 -8.01
C VAL A 47 2.33 -3.28 -7.41
N ARG A 48 1.26 -3.93 -7.87
CA ARG A 48 0.92 -5.29 -7.42
C ARG A 48 2.01 -6.30 -7.76
N GLU A 49 2.48 -6.32 -9.00
CA GLU A 49 3.56 -7.22 -9.45
C GLU A 49 4.85 -6.98 -8.66
N GLN A 50 5.13 -5.72 -8.34
CA GLN A 50 6.29 -5.34 -7.54
C GLN A 50 6.17 -5.78 -6.07
N LEU A 51 4.97 -5.76 -5.49
CA LEU A 51 4.71 -6.33 -4.17
C LEU A 51 4.88 -7.85 -4.16
N ILE A 52 4.36 -8.57 -5.16
CA ILE A 52 4.54 -10.02 -5.30
C ILE A 52 6.02 -10.36 -5.41
N THR A 53 6.75 -9.67 -6.29
CA THR A 53 8.20 -9.85 -6.47
C THR A 53 8.96 -9.56 -5.18
N SER A 54 8.54 -8.54 -4.41
CA SER A 54 9.15 -8.21 -3.12
C SER A 54 8.91 -9.31 -2.10
N ALA A 55 7.70 -9.86 -2.03
CA ALA A 55 7.38 -10.99 -1.15
C ALA A 55 8.24 -12.22 -1.49
N GLU A 56 8.37 -12.57 -2.77
CA GLU A 56 9.20 -13.71 -3.21
C GLU A 56 10.69 -13.52 -2.84
N LYS A 57 11.21 -12.30 -2.99
CA LYS A 57 12.58 -11.97 -2.56
C LYS A 57 12.75 -12.07 -1.04
N MET A 58 11.75 -11.66 -0.28
CA MET A 58 11.75 -11.74 1.18
C MET A 58 11.67 -13.19 1.66
N GLU A 59 10.86 -14.03 1.03
CA GLU A 59 10.79 -15.49 1.30
C GLU A 59 12.14 -16.17 1.04
N ALA A 60 12.85 -15.74 0.00
CA ALA A 60 14.18 -16.23 -0.35
C ALA A 60 15.33 -15.61 0.47
N SER A 61 15.05 -14.64 1.36
CA SER A 61 16.07 -13.95 2.14
C SER A 61 16.64 -14.83 3.27
N ASP A 62 17.94 -14.75 3.51
CA ASP A 62 18.56 -15.38 4.67
C ASP A 62 18.19 -14.68 6.00
N VAL A 63 17.66 -13.46 5.93
CA VAL A 63 17.27 -12.66 7.09
C VAL A 63 15.92 -13.16 7.65
N PRO A 64 15.86 -13.58 8.93
CA PRO A 64 14.63 -14.10 9.53
C PRO A 64 13.48 -13.09 9.56
N GLU A 65 13.75 -11.81 9.85
CA GLU A 65 12.68 -10.78 9.89
C GLU A 65 12.05 -10.58 8.51
N GLN A 66 12.86 -10.55 7.45
CA GLN A 66 12.35 -10.39 6.08
C GLN A 66 11.46 -11.56 5.67
N ARG A 67 11.86 -12.81 6.01
CA ARG A 67 11.02 -13.98 5.76
C ARG A 67 9.71 -13.94 6.54
N ALA A 68 9.71 -13.40 7.76
CA ALA A 68 8.51 -13.25 8.57
C ALA A 68 7.55 -12.20 8.01
N ASP A 69 8.06 -11.17 7.33
CA ASP A 69 7.26 -10.09 6.72
C ASP A 69 6.68 -10.47 5.34
N ALA A 70 7.26 -11.46 4.66
CA ALA A 70 6.87 -11.84 3.31
C ALA A 70 5.37 -12.20 3.15
N PRO A 71 4.74 -12.96 4.07
CA PRO A 71 3.31 -13.21 4.03
C PRO A 71 2.47 -11.93 4.07
N SER A 72 2.82 -10.97 4.93
CA SER A 72 2.12 -9.68 5.06
C SER A 72 2.21 -8.86 3.77
N VAL A 73 3.38 -8.85 3.12
CA VAL A 73 3.57 -8.18 1.82
C VAL A 73 2.72 -8.84 0.73
N ARG A 74 2.59 -10.17 0.78
CA ARG A 74 1.74 -10.92 -0.15
C ARG A 74 0.26 -10.66 0.09
N GLU A 75 -0.19 -10.61 1.34
CA GLU A 75 -1.55 -10.22 1.71
C GLU A 75 -1.89 -8.80 1.23
N LEU A 76 -0.94 -7.86 1.27
CA LEU A 76 -1.13 -6.52 0.71
C LEU A 76 -1.34 -6.57 -0.81
N ALA A 77 -0.56 -7.38 -1.54
CA ALA A 77 -0.71 -7.56 -2.99
C ALA A 77 -2.05 -8.20 -3.39
N ASP A 78 -2.61 -9.03 -2.51
CA ASP A 78 -3.90 -9.70 -2.68
C ASP A 78 -5.07 -8.94 -2.03
N SER A 79 -4.81 -7.76 -1.48
CA SER A 79 -5.87 -6.94 -0.88
C SER A 79 -6.86 -6.43 -1.92
N TRP A 80 -8.07 -6.12 -1.44
CA TRP A 80 -9.17 -5.54 -2.24
C TRP A 80 -8.76 -4.26 -3.01
N ILE A 81 -7.67 -3.59 -2.60
CA ILE A 81 -7.09 -2.42 -3.26
C ILE A 81 -6.71 -2.72 -4.72
N PHE A 82 -6.29 -3.95 -5.00
CA PHE A 82 -5.84 -4.38 -6.32
C PHE A 82 -6.88 -5.23 -7.09
N MET A 83 -7.96 -5.66 -6.44
CA MET A 83 -9.08 -6.35 -7.07
C MET A 83 -10.05 -5.32 -7.69
N GLU A 84 -9.90 -5.04 -8.99
CA GLU A 84 -10.94 -4.38 -9.80
C GLU A 84 -11.11 -5.12 -11.12
#